data_AF-A0A0P7N9L3-F1
#
_entry.id   AF-A0A0P7N9L3-F1
#
_cell.length_a   1.000
_cell.length_b   1.000
_cell.length_c   1.000
_cell.angle_alpha   90.00
_cell.angle_beta   90.00
_cell.angle_gamma   90.00
#
_symmetry.space_group_name_H-M   'P 1'
#
loop_
_entity.id
_entity.type
_entity.pdbx_description
1 polymer ?
#
loop_
_entity_poly.entity_id
_entity_poly.type
_entity_poly.pdbx_seq_one_letter_code
_entity_poly.pdbx_strand_id
1 'polypeptide(L)'
;MARPQTVNQLPDPIKKELNKKLTESSFSGYVQLTEWLNSLGYPVSKSSLHRYAERRRLSLIAGSDAPGATANIVDIKLRCLEIASLCLKTDEKLPTDEVTKHAENLMGWLYDQK
;
A
#
# COMPACT_ATOMS: atom_id res chain seq x y z
N MET A 1 31.28 -0.94 8.72
CA MET A 1 29.96 -0.94 9.39
C MET A 1 29.12 -2.06 8.78
N ALA A 2 28.42 -2.84 9.59
CA ALA A 2 27.58 -3.94 9.10
C ALA A 2 26.49 -3.40 8.17
N ARG A 3 26.21 -4.13 7.07
CA ARG A 3 25.16 -3.75 6.11
C ARG A 3 23.80 -3.83 6.83
N PRO A 4 23.00 -2.75 6.88
CA PRO A 4 21.69 -2.81 7.52
C PRO A 4 20.81 -3.85 6.81
N GLN A 5 20.16 -4.69 7.61
CA GLN A 5 19.24 -5.70 7.13
C GLN A 5 17.95 -5.04 6.62
N THR A 6 17.31 -5.72 5.66
CA THR A 6 16.00 -5.30 5.16
C THR A 6 14.91 -5.88 6.05
N VAL A 7 13.81 -5.15 6.28
CA VAL A 7 12.65 -5.62 7.07
C VAL A 7 12.12 -6.98 6.60
N ASN A 8 12.23 -7.27 5.29
CA ASN A 8 11.82 -8.55 4.71
C ASN A 8 12.62 -9.76 5.25
N GLN A 9 13.83 -9.54 5.77
CA GLN A 9 14.70 -10.58 6.32
C GLN A 9 14.45 -10.85 7.81
N LEU A 10 13.59 -10.05 8.47
CA LEU A 10 13.22 -10.29 9.86
C LEU A 10 12.45 -11.62 10.00
N PRO A 11 12.62 -12.35 11.11
CA PRO A 11 11.78 -13.49 11.43
C PRO A 11 10.31 -13.09 11.54
N ASP A 12 9.41 -13.97 11.14
CA ASP A 12 7.97 -13.76 11.19
C ASP A 12 7.41 -13.31 12.55
N PRO A 13 7.85 -13.83 13.72
CA PRO A 13 7.38 -13.32 15.00
C PRO A 13 7.72 -11.84 15.20
N ILE A 14 8.93 -11.42 14.82
CA ILE A 14 9.38 -10.02 14.93
C ILE A 14 8.63 -9.14 13.93
N LYS A 15 8.39 -9.62 12.70
CA LYS A 15 7.56 -8.89 11.72
C LYS A 15 6.14 -8.67 12.22
N LYS A 16 5.52 -9.67 12.85
CA LYS A 16 4.16 -9.58 13.38
C LYS A 16 4.08 -8.55 14.49
N GLU A 17 5.06 -8.53 15.38
CA GLU A 17 5.15 -7.53 16.45
C GLU A 17 5.43 -6.12 15.90
N LEU A 18 6.33 -5.99 14.92
CA LEU A 18 6.58 -4.73 14.21
C LEU A 18 5.30 -4.20 13.55
N ASN A 19 4.53 -5.07 12.89
CA ASN A 19 3.25 -4.71 12.28
C ASN A 19 2.25 -4.21 13.32
N LYS A 20 2.14 -4.88 14.46
CA LYS A 20 1.28 -4.45 15.56
C LYS A 20 1.67 -3.05 16.04
N LYS A 21 2.96 -2.82 16.30
CA LYS A 21 3.47 -1.50 16.72
C LYS A 21 3.25 -0.42 15.66
N LEU A 22 3.39 -0.74 14.38
CA LEU A 22 3.10 0.18 13.27
C LEU A 22 1.61 0.58 13.26
N THR A 23 0.70 -0.37 13.46
CA THR A 23 -0.73 -0.06 13.54
C THR A 23 -1.08 0.75 14.78
N GLU A 24 -0.56 0.39 15.97
CA GLU A 24 -0.78 1.10 17.23
C GLU A 24 -0.25 2.53 17.21
N SER A 25 0.89 2.75 16.55
CA SER A 25 1.49 4.09 16.38
C SER A 25 0.92 4.86 15.17
N SER A 26 -0.09 4.33 14.47
CA SER A 26 -0.62 4.93 13.24
C SER A 26 0.47 5.26 12.19
N PHE A 27 1.42 4.34 12.00
CA PHE A 27 2.54 4.47 11.06
C PHE A 27 3.42 5.70 11.33
N SER A 28 3.66 5.98 12.61
CA SER A 28 4.56 7.05 13.07
C SER A 28 5.71 6.48 13.91
N GLY A 29 6.63 7.33 14.36
CA GLY A 29 7.69 6.91 15.29
C GLY A 29 8.75 5.97 14.69
N TYR A 30 9.06 6.11 13.41
CA TYR A 30 10.03 5.24 12.73
C TYR A 30 11.41 5.17 13.39
N VAL A 31 11.84 6.25 14.07
CA VAL A 31 13.12 6.29 14.79
C VAL A 31 13.08 5.35 15.99
N GLN A 32 12.04 5.45 16.83
CA GLN A 32 11.89 4.55 17.98
C GLN A 32 11.74 3.08 17.55
N LEU A 33 11.02 2.82 16.45
CA LEU A 33 10.87 1.46 15.91
C LEU A 33 12.19 0.90 15.38
N THR A 34 13.03 1.72 14.73
CA THR A 34 14.37 1.29 14.33
C THR A 34 15.27 1.02 15.53
N GLU A 35 15.23 1.87 16.56
CA GLU A 35 15.99 1.64 17.81
C GLU A 35 15.58 0.35 18.50
N TRP A 36 14.27 0.05 18.54
CA TRP A 36 13.74 -1.20 19.06
C TRP A 36 14.20 -2.43 18.25
N LEU A 37 14.20 -2.35 16.91
CA LEU A 37 14.74 -3.44 16.08
C LEU A 37 16.25 -3.62 16.30
N ASN A 38 16.99 -2.51 16.42
CA ASN A 38 18.42 -2.54 16.69
C ASN A 38 18.73 -3.17 18.06
N SER A 39 17.94 -2.88 19.10
CA SER A 39 18.13 -3.46 20.44
C SER A 39 17.86 -4.96 20.49
N LEU A 40 17.00 -5.46 19.60
CA LEU A 40 16.76 -6.90 19.39
C LEU A 40 17.85 -7.59 18.55
N GLY A 41 18.87 -6.86 18.10
CA GLY A 41 19.96 -7.39 17.27
C GLY A 41 19.66 -7.40 15.77
N TYR A 42 18.60 -6.72 15.32
CA TYR A 42 18.25 -6.59 13.91
C TYR A 42 18.55 -5.17 13.39
N PRO A 43 19.74 -4.93 12.82
CA PRO A 43 20.14 -3.61 12.40
C PRO A 43 19.37 -3.16 11.15
N VAL A 44 18.23 -2.49 11.30
CA VAL A 44 17.36 -2.05 10.20
C VAL A 44 17.46 -0.53 10.02
N SER A 45 17.65 -0.08 8.78
CA SER A 45 17.66 1.35 8.49
C SER A 45 16.25 1.97 8.50
N LYS A 46 16.16 3.26 8.89
CA LYS A 46 14.91 4.04 8.82
C LYS A 46 14.27 3.99 7.43
N SER A 47 15.09 4.08 6.37
CA SER A 47 14.62 4.01 4.98
C SER A 47 13.99 2.65 4.63
N SER A 48 14.56 1.55 5.12
CA SER A 48 14.02 0.21 4.91
C SER A 48 12.70 0.03 5.66
N LEU A 49 12.63 0.52 6.90
CA LEU A 49 11.40 0.50 7.69
C LEU A 49 10.30 1.34 7.05
N HIS A 50 10.61 2.56 6.61
CA HIS A 50 9.65 3.46 5.98
C HIS A 50 9.05 2.86 4.71
N ARG A 51 9.87 2.30 3.81
CA ARG A 51 9.38 1.64 2.59
C ARG A 51 8.48 0.44 2.90
N TYR A 52 8.81 -0.33 3.94
CA TYR A 52 7.99 -1.44 4.38
C TYR A 52 6.64 -0.95 4.94
N ALA A 53 6.70 0.04 5.84
CA ALA A 53 5.54 0.66 6.47
C ALA A 53 4.59 1.27 5.45
N GLU A 54 5.12 1.98 4.44
CA GLU A 54 4.29 2.58 3.38
C GLU A 54 3.57 1.51 2.55
N ARG A 55 4.26 0.43 2.15
CA ARG A 55 3.60 -0.69 1.46
C ARG A 55 2.52 -1.34 2.32
N ARG A 56 2.75 -1.45 3.62
CA ARG A 56 1.79 -2.03 4.58
C ARG A 56 0.57 -1.12 4.79
N ARG A 57 0.79 0.19 4.91
CA ARG A 57 -0.28 1.19 5.01
C ARG A 57 -1.18 1.12 3.77
N LEU A 58 -0.58 1.05 2.59
CA LEU A 58 -1.32 0.89 1.32
C LEU A 58 -2.10 -0.42 1.28
N SER A 59 -1.53 -1.54 1.75
CA SER A 59 -2.24 -2.83 1.78
C SER A 59 -3.44 -2.81 2.73
N LEU A 60 -3.31 -2.15 3.89
CA LEU A 60 -4.41 -1.97 4.85
C LEU A 60 -5.55 -1.10 4.29
N ILE A 61 -5.21 -0.01 3.59
CA ILE A 61 -6.20 0.83 2.89
C ILE A 61 -6.93 0.02 1.82
N ALA A 62 -6.21 -0.86 1.11
CA ALA A 62 -6.76 -1.75 0.11
C ALA A 62 -7.53 -2.96 0.70
N GLY A 63 -7.72 -3.03 2.02
CA GLY A 63 -8.47 -4.10 2.70
C GLY A 63 -7.87 -5.50 2.54
N SER A 64 -6.61 -5.62 2.09
CA SER A 64 -5.97 -6.90 1.80
C SER A 64 -4.55 -6.93 2.38
N ASP A 65 -4.31 -7.89 3.29
CA ASP A 65 -3.00 -8.13 3.88
C ASP A 65 -2.08 -9.00 2.98
N ALA A 66 -2.54 -9.32 1.78
CA ALA A 66 -1.82 -10.17 0.83
C ALA A 66 -0.67 -9.41 0.13
N PRO A 67 0.51 -10.05 -0.05
CA PRO A 67 1.61 -9.52 -0.85
C PRO A 67 1.21 -9.47 -2.34
N GLY A 68 0.49 -8.42 -2.72
CA GLY A 68 -0.07 -8.20 -4.06
C GLY A 68 -0.91 -6.92 -4.17
N ALA A 69 -1.38 -6.37 -3.04
CA ALA A 69 -2.25 -5.21 -2.96
C ALA A 69 -1.73 -3.92 -3.64
N THR A 70 -0.42 -3.79 -3.87
CA THR A 70 0.14 -2.67 -4.64
C THR A 70 -0.27 -2.69 -6.12
N ALA A 71 -0.54 -3.87 -6.70
CA ALA A 71 -1.10 -3.99 -8.04
C ALA A 71 -2.49 -3.33 -8.08
N ASN A 72 -3.34 -3.66 -7.10
CA ASN A 72 -4.71 -3.11 -7.02
C ASN A 72 -4.77 -1.57 -6.96
N ILE A 73 -3.88 -0.91 -6.22
CA ILE A 73 -3.88 0.56 -6.14
C ILE A 73 -3.41 1.22 -7.44
N VAL A 74 -2.42 0.62 -8.11
CA VAL A 74 -1.95 1.11 -9.41
C VAL A 74 -3.03 0.91 -10.46
N ASP A 75 -3.73 -0.22 -10.43
CA ASP A 75 -4.85 -0.52 -11.32
C ASP A 75 -6.04 0.44 -11.08
N ILE A 76 -6.42 0.70 -9.83
CA ILE A 76 -7.45 1.69 -9.50
C ILE A 76 -7.08 3.07 -10.05
N LYS A 77 -5.83 3.51 -9.82
CA LYS A 77 -5.35 4.81 -10.34
C LYS A 77 -5.35 4.86 -11.86
N LEU A 78 -4.94 3.78 -12.53
CA LEU A 78 -4.96 3.68 -13.99
C LEU A 78 -6.38 3.82 -14.54
N ARG A 79 -7.35 3.12 -13.93
CA ARG A 79 -8.77 3.19 -14.32
C ARG A 79 -9.38 4.56 -14.06
N CYS A 80 -9.05 5.22 -12.95
CA CYS A 80 -9.46 6.60 -12.70
C CYS A 80 -8.88 7.57 -13.75
N LEU A 81 -7.62 7.36 -14.15
CA LEU A 81 -6.95 8.18 -15.17
C LEU A 81 -7.53 7.94 -16.57
N GLU A 82 -7.93 6.72 -16.91
CA GLU A 82 -8.63 6.42 -18.16
C GLU A 82 -9.97 7.16 -18.25
N ILE A 83 -10.77 7.12 -17.18
CA ILE A 83 -12.04 7.87 -17.10
C ILE A 83 -11.78 9.37 -17.25
N ALA A 84 -10.80 9.92 -16.50
CA ALA A 84 -10.45 11.32 -16.60
C ALA A 84 -9.96 11.71 -18.01
N SER A 85 -9.17 10.85 -18.65
CA SER A 85 -8.70 11.07 -20.02
C SER A 85 -9.84 11.03 -21.04
N LEU A 86 -10.84 10.17 -20.85
CA LEU A 86 -12.02 10.14 -21.72
C LEU A 86 -12.82 11.44 -21.57
N CYS A 87 -13.04 11.89 -20.34
CA CYS A 87 -13.71 13.18 -20.06
C CYS A 87 -12.97 14.40 -20.63
N LEU A 88 -11.64 14.32 -20.82
CA LEU A 88 -10.83 15.41 -21.37
C LEU A 88 -10.70 15.38 -22.90
N LYS A 89 -10.93 14.23 -23.55
CA LYS A 89 -10.79 14.07 -25.02
C LYS A 89 -12.00 14.56 -25.80
N THR A 90 -13.18 14.54 -25.18
CA THR A 90 -14.40 15.14 -25.72
C THR A 90 -14.59 16.51 -25.08
N ASP A 91 -14.63 17.57 -25.90
CA ASP A 91 -15.15 18.90 -25.50
C ASP A 91 -16.66 18.84 -25.13
N GLU A 92 -17.26 17.67 -25.30
CA GLU A 92 -18.63 17.31 -25.00
C GLU A 92 -18.70 16.52 -23.68
N LYS A 93 -19.67 16.89 -22.83
CA LYS A 93 -19.92 16.20 -21.55
C LYS A 93 -20.12 14.71 -21.82
N LEU A 94 -19.23 13.88 -21.26
CA LEU A 94 -19.38 12.43 -21.33
C LEU A 94 -20.79 12.06 -20.82
N PRO A 95 -21.60 11.32 -21.59
CA PRO A 95 -22.93 10.93 -21.15
C PRO A 95 -22.83 10.12 -19.86
N THR A 96 -23.71 10.42 -18.91
CA THR A 96 -23.72 9.81 -17.56
C THR A 96 -23.71 8.27 -17.61
N ASP A 97 -24.31 7.69 -18.64
CA ASP A 97 -24.38 6.24 -18.84
C ASP A 97 -22.99 5.61 -19.06
N GLU A 98 -22.09 6.29 -19.78
CA GLU A 98 -20.73 5.77 -20.01
C GLU A 98 -19.85 5.86 -18.78
N VAL A 99 -20.00 6.94 -18.01
CA VAL A 99 -19.31 7.11 -16.72
C VAL A 99 -19.79 6.05 -15.74
N THR A 100 -21.10 5.84 -15.67
CA THR A 100 -21.73 4.81 -14.82
C THR A 100 -21.24 3.43 -15.19
N LYS A 101 -21.22 3.08 -16.49
CA LYS A 101 -20.71 1.79 -16.98
C LYS A 101 -19.25 1.55 -16.62
N HIS A 102 -18.40 2.58 -16.69
CA HIS A 102 -16.99 2.45 -16.27
C HIS A 102 -16.85 2.27 -14.76
N ALA A 103 -17.66 2.98 -13.97
CA ALA A 103 -17.70 2.82 -12.52
C ALA A 103 -18.18 1.41 -12.14
N GLU A 104 -19.23 0.90 -12.79
CA GLU A 104 -19.73 -0.46 -12.58
C GLU A 104 -18.68 -1.53 -12.93
N ASN A 105 -17.98 -1.37 -14.05
CA ASN A 105 -16.89 -2.27 -14.43
C ASN A 105 -15.72 -2.24 -13.44
N LEU A 106 -15.40 -1.05 -12.90
CA LEU A 106 -14.38 -0.90 -11.87
C LEU A 106 -14.83 -1.59 -10.57
N MET A 107 -16.07 -1.40 -10.15
CA MET A 107 -16.63 -2.04 -8.96
C MET A 107 -16.69 -3.56 -9.14
N GLY A 108 -17.14 -4.05 -10.29
CA GLY A 108 -17.15 -5.47 -10.63
C GLY A 108 -15.77 -6.10 -10.54
N TRP A 109 -14.77 -5.48 -11.18
CA TRP A 109 -13.38 -5.92 -11.08
C TRP A 109 -12.87 -5.91 -9.63
N LEU A 110 -13.16 -4.86 -8.85
CA LEU A 110 -12.76 -4.75 -7.44
C LEU A 110 -13.36 -5.87 -6.56
N TYR A 111 -14.60 -6.26 -6.82
CA TYR A 111 -15.27 -7.31 -6.06
C TYR A 111 -14.88 -8.73 -6.51
N ASP A 112 -14.44 -8.90 -7.76
CA ASP A 112 -14.01 -10.20 -8.32
C ASP A 112 -12.59 -10.61 -7.87
N GLN A 113 -11.84 -9.73 -7.19
CA GLN A 113 -10.50 -10.02 -6.64
C GLN A 113 -10.51 -10.84 -5.33
N LYS A 114 -11.61 -11.54 -5.01
CA LYS A 114 -11.78 -12.28 -3.76
C LYS A 114 -11.45 -13.77 -3.92
#